data_AF-A0A550GXE6-F1
#
_entry.id   AF-A0A550GXE6-F1
#
_cell.length_a   1.000
_cell.length_b   1.000
_cell.length_c   1.000
_cell.angle_alpha   90.00
_cell.angle_beta   90.00
_cell.angle_gamma   90.00
#
_symmetry.space_group_name_H-M   'P 1'
#
loop_
_entity.id
_entity.type
_entity.pdbx_description
1 polymer ?
#
loop_
_entity_poly.entity_id
_entity_poly.type
_entity_poly.pdbx_seq_one_letter_code
_entity_poly.pdbx_strand_id
1 'polypeptide(L)'
;MVWIYCKTTDDPKEVGEYICKSNFNQDARTKNSHVLKDENEDDCWIIKNFYDDKTSAMIYRIRHDVLVIEIDEECAANVLEPLMTKYGFDNLKWLLTK
;
A
#
# COMPACT_ATOMS: atom_id res chain seq x y z
N MET A 1 12.94 5.00 2.07
CA MET A 1 11.77 4.36 1.40
C MET A 1 11.60 2.97 1.99
N VAL A 2 10.39 2.44 2.03
CA VAL A 2 10.11 1.11 2.59
C VAL A 2 9.47 0.25 1.51
N TRP A 3 9.95 -0.98 1.40
CA TRP A 3 9.42 -1.97 0.47
C TRP A 3 8.77 -3.07 1.28
N ILE A 4 7.48 -3.30 1.11
CA ILE A 4 6.74 -4.37 1.77
C ILE A 4 6.42 -5.45 0.75
N TYR A 5 6.82 -6.68 1.05
CA TYR A 5 6.47 -7.88 0.32
C TYR A 5 5.36 -8.59 1.09
N CYS A 6 4.19 -8.70 0.46
CA CYS A 6 3.01 -9.33 1.04
C CYS A 6 2.67 -10.61 0.26
N LYS A 7 2.70 -11.75 0.94
CA LYS A 7 2.25 -13.02 0.37
C LYS A 7 0.73 -13.06 0.35
N THR A 8 0.14 -12.86 -0.83
CA THR A 8 -1.30 -12.84 -1.04
C THR A 8 -1.67 -13.03 -2.51
N THR A 9 -2.85 -13.60 -2.73
CA THR A 9 -3.49 -13.71 -4.05
C THR A 9 -4.51 -12.60 -4.30
N ASP A 10 -4.80 -11.76 -3.29
CA ASP A 10 -5.73 -10.62 -3.40
C ASP A 10 -5.26 -9.65 -4.49
N ASP A 11 -6.21 -9.03 -5.19
CA ASP A 11 -5.92 -8.08 -6.25
C ASP A 11 -5.19 -6.82 -5.72
N PRO A 12 -4.16 -6.30 -6.42
CA PRO A 12 -3.43 -5.11 -5.96
C PRO A 12 -4.34 -3.92 -5.64
N LYS A 13 -5.41 -3.72 -6.43
CA LYS A 13 -6.39 -2.66 -6.19
C LYS A 13 -7.10 -2.85 -4.87
N GLU A 14 -7.60 -4.05 -4.60
CA GLU A 14 -8.33 -4.37 -3.38
C GLU A 14 -7.45 -4.20 -2.13
N VAL A 15 -6.16 -4.52 -2.25
CA VAL A 15 -5.18 -4.27 -1.18
C VAL A 15 -5.00 -2.77 -0.93
N GLY A 16 -4.86 -1.96 -1.99
CA GLY A 16 -4.80 -0.51 -1.87
C GLY A 16 -6.06 0.08 -1.23
N GLU A 17 -7.24 -0.38 -1.66
CA GLU A 17 -8.52 0.11 -1.14
C GLU A 17 -8.67 -0.24 0.35
N TYR A 18 -8.22 -1.44 0.73
CA TYR A 18 -8.21 -1.87 2.13
C TYR A 18 -7.28 -1.01 2.99
N ILE A 19 -6.08 -0.68 2.51
CA ILE A 19 -5.14 0.20 3.21
C ILE A 19 -5.79 1.58 3.43
N CYS A 20 -6.32 2.20 2.36
CA CYS A 20 -6.99 3.50 2.46
C CYS A 20 -8.16 3.49 3.46
N LYS A 21 -9.01 2.45 3.41
CA LYS A 21 -10.15 2.31 4.30
C LYS A 21 -9.73 2.12 5.77
N SER A 22 -8.63 1.42 6.03
CA SER A 22 -8.15 1.16 7.38
C SER A 22 -7.62 2.43 8.05
N ASN A 23 -7.01 3.33 7.27
CA ASN A 23 -6.51 4.62 7.74
C ASN A 23 -7.60 5.70 7.90
N PHE A 24 -8.79 5.48 7.32
CA PHE A 24 -9.91 6.44 7.37
C PHE A 24 -10.38 6.74 8.80
N ASN A 25 -10.17 5.80 9.72
CA ASN A 25 -10.59 5.92 11.12
C ASN A 25 -9.52 6.57 12.03
N GLN A 26 -8.29 6.75 11.55
CA GLN A 26 -7.16 7.13 12.38
C GLN A 26 -6.77 8.61 12.26
N ASP A 27 -7.03 9.31 11.14
CA ASP A 27 -6.66 10.73 11.04
C ASP A 27 -7.49 11.54 10.02
N ALA A 28 -7.66 12.84 10.27
CA ALA A 28 -8.42 13.73 9.37
C ALA A 28 -7.69 14.03 8.05
N ARG A 29 -6.36 13.85 8.01
CA ARG A 29 -5.51 14.10 6.84
C ARG A 29 -5.51 12.97 5.82
N THR A 30 -5.75 11.73 6.25
CA THR A 30 -5.82 10.52 5.39
C THR A 30 -7.23 10.22 4.87
N LYS A 31 -8.24 11.00 5.30
CA LYS A 31 -9.67 10.80 4.94
C LYS A 31 -9.97 10.78 3.44
N ASN A 32 -9.05 11.24 2.59
CA ASN A 32 -9.31 11.41 1.16
C ASN A 32 -8.30 10.68 0.25
N SER A 33 -7.46 9.78 0.79
CA SER A 33 -6.58 8.98 -0.05
C SER A 33 -7.39 8.06 -0.97
N HIS A 34 -6.98 7.99 -2.24
CA HIS A 34 -7.69 7.21 -3.26
C HIS A 34 -6.70 6.36 -4.07
N VAL A 35 -7.21 5.24 -4.57
CA VAL A 35 -6.44 4.23 -5.29
C VAL A 35 -6.69 4.42 -6.78
N LEU A 36 -5.62 4.65 -7.54
CA LEU A 36 -5.65 4.85 -8.98
C LEU A 36 -4.78 3.81 -9.67
N LYS A 37 -5.14 3.41 -10.89
CA LYS A 37 -4.25 2.61 -11.72
C LYS A 37 -3.11 3.51 -12.20
N ASP A 38 -1.86 3.05 -12.16
CA ASP A 38 -0.77 3.75 -12.84
C ASP A 38 -0.98 3.67 -14.35
N GLU A 39 -0.85 4.81 -15.03
CA GLU A 39 -1.01 4.88 -16.48
C GLU A 39 0.26 4.41 -17.23
N ASN A 40 1.41 4.36 -16.55
CA ASN A 40 2.71 4.04 -17.13
C ASN A 40 3.14 2.59 -16.90
N GLU A 41 2.57 1.92 -15.90
CA GLU A 41 2.92 0.56 -15.51
C GLU A 41 1.70 -0.35 -15.49
N ASP A 42 1.79 -1.46 -16.23
CA ASP A 42 0.76 -2.49 -16.21
C ASP A 42 0.69 -3.15 -14.83
N ASP A 43 -0.54 -3.37 -14.35
CA ASP A 43 -0.86 -3.98 -13.05
C ASP A 43 -0.24 -3.29 -11.82
N CYS A 44 0.04 -1.99 -11.94
CA CYS A 44 0.44 -1.13 -10.83
C CYS A 44 -0.71 -0.22 -10.39
N TRP A 45 -0.89 -0.10 -9.08
CA TRP A 45 -1.87 0.76 -8.44
C TRP A 45 -1.20 1.70 -7.45
N ILE A 46 -1.54 2.97 -7.50
CA ILE A 46 -0.96 4.00 -6.67
C ILE A 46 -1.99 4.49 -5.65
N ILE A 47 -1.53 4.74 -4.43
CA ILE A 47 -2.29 5.49 -3.42
C ILE A 47 -1.84 6.93 -3.50
N LYS A 48 -2.76 7.83 -3.86
CA LYS A 48 -2.51 9.27 -3.85
C LYS A 48 -3.16 9.94 -2.66
N ASN A 49 -2.47 10.94 -2.10
CA ASN A 49 -3.04 11.83 -1.10
C ASN A 49 -3.82 12.96 -1.78
N PHE A 50 -5.00 13.30 -1.26
CA PHE A 50 -5.90 14.26 -1.88
C PHE A 50 -5.39 15.71 -1.82
N TYR A 51 -4.62 16.05 -0.78
CA TYR A 51 -4.26 17.43 -0.51
C TYR A 51 -3.08 17.93 -1.33
N ASP A 52 -2.16 17.05 -1.72
CA ASP A 52 -0.93 17.41 -2.44
C ASP A 52 -0.68 16.58 -3.70
N ASP A 53 -1.62 15.70 -4.08
CA ASP A 53 -1.54 14.78 -5.23
C ASP A 53 -0.28 13.91 -5.25
N LYS A 54 0.41 13.79 -4.11
CA LYS A 54 1.61 12.97 -3.99
C LYS A 54 1.24 11.51 -3.90
N THR A 55 1.99 10.69 -4.63
CA THR A 55 1.97 9.23 -4.48
C THR A 55 2.55 8.86 -3.13
N SER A 56 1.74 8.28 -2.26
CA SER A 56 2.15 7.80 -0.94
C SER A 56 2.52 6.31 -0.95
N ALA A 57 1.99 5.57 -1.92
CA ALA A 57 2.30 4.16 -2.13
C ALA A 57 2.14 3.75 -3.60
N MET A 58 2.94 2.78 -4.04
CA MET A 58 2.73 2.00 -5.26
C MET A 58 2.56 0.54 -4.88
N ILE A 59 1.62 -0.16 -5.53
CA ILE A 59 1.21 -1.52 -5.21
C ILE A 59 1.14 -2.30 -6.53
N TYR A 60 1.97 -3.32 -6.65
CA TYR A 60 2.03 -4.13 -7.86
C TYR A 60 2.38 -5.58 -7.55
N ARG A 61 2.11 -6.46 -8.50
CA ARG A 61 2.33 -7.90 -8.35
C ARG A 61 3.66 -8.30 -8.98
N ILE A 62 4.54 -8.94 -8.20
CA ILE A 62 5.80 -9.50 -8.72
C ILE A 62 5.73 -11.01 -8.95
N ARG A 63 4.74 -11.68 -8.35
CA ARG A 63 4.49 -13.11 -8.49
C ARG A 63 3.02 -13.40 -8.23
N HIS A 64 2.52 -14.54 -8.73
CA HIS A 64 1.13 -14.98 -8.52
C HIS A 64 0.64 -14.83 -7.06
N ASP A 65 1.51 -15.06 -6.08
CA ASP A 65 1.20 -15.01 -4.65
C ASP A 65 1.96 -13.92 -3.89
N VAL A 66 2.60 -12.95 -4.57
CA VAL A 66 3.37 -11.89 -3.92
C VAL A 66 3.09 -10.53 -4.53
N LEU A 67 2.62 -9.62 -3.68
CA LEU A 67 2.54 -8.19 -3.95
C LEU A 67 3.74 -7.46 -3.34
N VAL A 68 4.16 -6.40 -4.02
CA VAL A 68 5.11 -5.41 -3.52
C VAL A 68 4.37 -4.10 -3.30
N ILE A 69 4.69 -3.45 -2.19
CA ILE A 69 4.16 -2.15 -1.83
C ILE A 69 5.36 -1.24 -1.52
N GLU A 70 5.60 -0.28 -2.40
CA GLU A 70 6.64 0.75 -2.26
C GLU A 70 6.03 1.98 -1.62
N ILE A 71 6.58 2.43 -0.50
CA ILE A 71 6.01 3.53 0.29
C ILE A 71 7.09 4.41 0.87
N ASP A 72 6.74 5.69 1.04
CA ASP A 72 7.56 6.58 1.83
C ASP A 72 7.58 6.16 3.29
N GLU A 73 8.72 6.36 3.94
CA GLU A 73 8.96 5.91 5.32
C GLU A 73 7.98 6.57 6.31
N GLU A 74 7.60 7.82 6.07
CA GLU A 74 6.61 8.55 6.86
C GLU A 74 5.20 7.93 6.77
N CYS A 75 4.90 7.20 5.69
CA CYS A 75 3.63 6.52 5.47
C CYS A 75 3.66 5.05 5.90
N ALA A 76 4.82 4.53 6.32
CA ALA A 76 5.02 3.09 6.49
C ALA A 76 4.10 2.46 7.54
N ALA A 77 3.89 3.13 8.68
CA ALA A 77 3.02 2.61 9.75
C ALA A 77 1.56 2.45 9.27
N ASN A 78 1.05 3.44 8.53
CA ASN A 78 -0.31 3.46 7.97
C ASN A 78 -0.56 2.35 6.94
N VAL A 79 0.50 1.72 6.43
CA VAL A 79 0.39 0.61 5.47
C VAL A 79 0.67 -0.72 6.16
N LEU A 80 1.71 -0.78 7.00
CA LEU A 80 2.13 -2.02 7.63
C LEU A 80 1.10 -2.53 8.65
N GLU A 81 0.50 -1.66 9.47
CA GLU A 81 -0.48 -2.09 10.49
C GLU A 81 -1.74 -2.73 9.89
N PRO A 82 -2.42 -2.13 8.87
CA PRO A 82 -3.52 -2.78 8.18
C PRO A 82 -3.13 -4.13 7.58
N LEU A 83 -1.98 -4.19 6.90
CA LEU A 83 -1.53 -5.43 6.27
C LEU A 83 -1.26 -6.52 7.29
N MET A 84 -0.61 -6.19 8.41
CA MET A 84 -0.38 -7.15 9.50
C MET A 84 -1.70 -7.66 10.08
N THR A 85 -2.69 -6.79 10.20
CA THR A 85 -4.03 -7.17 10.69
C THR A 85 -4.73 -8.12 9.71
N LYS A 86 -4.62 -7.87 8.40
CA LYS A 86 -5.30 -8.67 7.36
C LYS A 86 -4.60 -9.99 7.06
N TYR A 87 -3.28 -9.97 6.92
CA TYR A 87 -2.49 -11.09 6.39
C TYR A 87 -1.61 -11.77 7.45
N GLY A 88 -1.40 -11.15 8.60
CA GLY A 88 -0.53 -11.66 9.65
C GLY A 88 0.96 -11.45 9.37
N PHE A 89 1.75 -11.53 10.44
CA PHE A 89 3.20 -11.29 10.41
C PHE A 89 3.96 -12.28 9.51
N ASP A 90 3.48 -13.53 9.40
CA ASP A 90 4.15 -14.57 8.62
C ASP A 90 4.13 -14.31 7.11
N ASN A 91 3.12 -13.56 6.64
CA ASN A 91 2.93 -13.24 5.23
C ASN A 91 3.52 -11.89 4.82
N LEU A 92 4.18 -11.19 5.75
CA LEU A 92 4.80 -9.89 5.49
C LEU A 92 6.30 -9.92 5.72
N LYS A 93 7.03 -9.31 4.79
CA LYS A 93 8.46 -8.96 4.92
C LYS A 93 8.62 -7.53 4.46
N TRP A 94 9.50 -6.77 5.10
CA TRP A 94 9.81 -5.42 4.63
C TRP A 94 11.31 -5.16 4.63
N LEU A 95 11.72 -4.31 3.69
CA LEU A 95 13.09 -3.82 3.57
C LEU A 95 13.08 -2.31 3.77
N LEU A 96 13.93 -1.85 4.68
CA LEU A 96 14.22 -0.44 4.86
C LEU A 96 15.40 -0.08 3.96
N THR A 97 15.19 0.84 3.02
CA THR A 97 16.28 1.35 2.17
C THR A 97 16.78 2.68 2.72
N LYS A 98 18.11 2.85 2.73
CA LYS A 98 18.80 4.08 3.15
C LYS A 98 18.76 5.15 2.06
#